data_AF-A0A8T7IUY7-F1
#
_entry.id   AF-A0A8T7IUY7-F1
#
_cell.length_a   1.000
_cell.length_b   1.000
_cell.length_c   1.000
_cell.angle_alpha   90.00
_cell.angle_beta   90.00
_cell.angle_gamma   90.00
#
_symmetry.space_group_name_H-M   'P 1'
#
loop_
_entity.id
_entity.type
_entity.pdbx_description
1 polymer ?
#
loop_
_entity_poly.entity_id
_entity_poly.type
_entity_poly.pdbx_seq_one_letter_code
_entity_poly.pdbx_strand_id
1 'polypeptide(L)'
;MALMMSLVALSIDAVLPALGIMGEQLAVEHQNDQQLIVGFVFLGMSFGQLLFGPWSDSVGRRKAMFTGYAVFFVGTIMSLYATDLNQMLVSRLL
;
A
#
# COMPACT_ATOMS: atom_id res chain seq x y z
N MET A 1 8.17 16.70 1.83
CA MET A 1 7.00 16.56 2.73
C MET A 1 5.70 16.60 1.93
N ALA A 2 5.41 17.66 1.16
CA ALA A 2 4.21 17.74 0.31
C ALA A 2 4.07 16.56 -0.68
N LEU A 3 5.14 16.22 -1.42
CA LEU A 3 5.17 15.06 -2.33
C LEU A 3 4.83 13.72 -1.64
N MET A 4 5.25 13.57 -0.39
CA MET A 4 5.07 12.34 0.37
C MET A 4 3.61 12.17 0.79
N MET A 5 2.99 13.26 1.26
CA MET A 5 1.57 13.27 1.59
C MET A 5 0.70 13.10 0.33
N SER A 6 1.08 13.72 -0.79
CA SER A 6 0.33 13.59 -2.05
C SER A 6 0.40 12.18 -2.64
N LEU A 7 1.55 11.51 -2.56
CA LEU A 7 1.70 10.14 -3.05
C LEU A 7 0.86 9.15 -2.23
N VAL A 8 0.86 9.29 -0.90
CA VAL A 8 0.05 8.44 -0.03
C VAL A 8 -1.44 8.67 -0.26
N ALA A 9 -1.87 9.93 -0.33
CA ALA A 9 -3.26 10.28 -0.62
C ALA A 9 -3.71 9.74 -1.99
N LEU A 10 -2.91 9.95 -3.05
CA LEU A 10 -3.19 9.42 -4.37
C LEU A 10 -3.31 7.89 -4.38
N SER A 11 -2.42 7.18 -3.67
CA SER A 11 -2.44 5.71 -3.64
C SER A 11 -3.71 5.16 -2.97
N ILE A 12 -4.20 5.82 -1.91
CA ILE A 12 -5.41 5.40 -1.20
C ILE A 12 -6.67 5.81 -1.96
N ASP A 13 -6.74 7.07 -2.40
CA ASP A 13 -7.93 7.61 -3.05
C ASP A 13 -8.16 6.99 -4.43
N ALA A 14 -7.10 6.56 -5.12
CA ALA A 14 -7.23 5.83 -6.38
C ALA A 14 -7.74 4.39 -6.18
N VAL A 15 -7.56 3.79 -5.00
CA VAL A 15 -7.99 2.42 -4.72
C VAL A 15 -9.51 2.35 -4.57
N LEU A 16 -10.13 3.24 -3.78
CA LEU A 16 -11.58 3.20 -3.52
C LEU A 16 -12.47 3.05 -4.78
N PRO A 17 -12.32 3.85 -5.85
CA PRO A 17 -13.11 3.69 -7.07
C PRO A 17 -12.65 2.47 -7.90
N ALA A 18 -11.37 2.12 -7.84
CA ALA A 18 -10.81 0.99 -8.56
C ALA A 18 -11.18 -0.37 -7.94
N LEU A 19 -11.55 -0.41 -6.65
CA LEU A 19 -11.90 -1.63 -5.94
C LEU A 19 -12.94 -2.46 -6.73
N GLY A 20 -13.97 -1.82 -7.30
CA GLY A 20 -15.01 -2.53 -8.06
C GLY A 20 -14.47 -3.22 -9.32
N ILE A 21 -13.60 -2.52 -10.06
CA ILE A 21 -12.94 -3.06 -11.26
C ILE A 21 -11.96 -4.17 -10.89
N MET A 22 -11.26 -4.01 -9.75
CA MET A 22 -10.34 -5.01 -9.23
C MET A 22 -11.08 -6.29 -8.81
N GLY A 23 -12.25 -6.18 -8.18
CA GLY A 23 -13.09 -7.33 -7.83
C GLY A 23 -13.54 -8.14 -9.06
N GLU A 24 -13.91 -7.45 -10.14
CA GLU A 24 -14.29 -8.10 -11.41
C GLU A 24 -13.09 -8.72 -12.14
N GLN A 25 -11.94 -8.03 -12.18
CA GLN A 25 -10.75 -8.50 -12.90
C GLN A 25 -9.99 -9.62 -12.18
N LEU A 26 -10.02 -9.64 -10.85
CA LEU A 26 -9.39 -10.70 -10.05
C LEU A 26 -10.30 -11.91 -9.82
N ALA A 27 -11.45 -11.99 -10.52
CA ALA A 27 -12.43 -13.08 -10.42
C ALA A 27 -12.81 -13.43 -8.98
N VAL A 28 -13.03 -12.40 -8.15
CA VAL A 28 -13.29 -12.57 -6.72
C VAL A 28 -14.70 -13.12 -6.53
N GLU A 29 -14.81 -14.36 -6.04
CA GLU A 29 -16.12 -15.04 -5.85
C GLU A 29 -17.03 -14.34 -4.82
N HIS A 30 -16.47 -13.61 -3.86
CA HIS A 30 -17.21 -12.95 -2.78
C HIS A 30 -16.89 -11.45 -2.71
N GLN A 31 -17.91 -10.59 -2.84
CA GLN A 31 -17.76 -9.12 -2.72
C GLN A 31 -17.08 -8.66 -1.42
N ASN A 32 -17.13 -9.46 -0.36
CA ASN A 32 -16.51 -9.13 0.93
C ASN A 32 -14.97 -9.17 0.89
N ASP A 33 -14.37 -9.96 -0.02
CA ASP A 33 -12.90 -10.09 -0.10
C ASP A 33 -12.25 -8.82 -0.65
N GLN A 34 -13.01 -8.02 -1.40
CA GLN A 34 -12.57 -6.71 -1.90
C GLN A 34 -12.35 -5.70 -0.76
N GLN A 35 -13.07 -5.82 0.37
CA GLN A 35 -12.84 -4.97 1.56
C GLN A 35 -11.55 -5.33 2.30
N LEU A 36 -11.04 -6.56 2.14
CA LEU A 36 -9.76 -6.96 2.74
C LEU A 36 -8.61 -6.10 2.21
N ILE A 37 -8.70 -5.61 0.97
CA ILE A 37 -7.70 -4.69 0.39
C ILE A 37 -7.55 -3.45 1.27
N VAL A 38 -8.65 -2.85 1.70
CA VAL A 38 -8.64 -1.68 2.59
C VAL A 38 -8.04 -2.06 3.96
N GLY A 39 -8.43 -3.21 4.51
CA GLY A 39 -7.88 -3.72 5.77
C GLY A 39 -6.37 -3.90 5.73
N PHE A 40 -5.83 -4.48 4.65
CA PHE A 40 -4.39 -4.68 4.47
C PHE A 40 -3.62 -3.37 4.28
N VAL A 41 -4.20 -2.36 3.62
CA VAL A 41 -3.60 -1.01 3.55
C VAL A 41 -3.45 -0.41 4.94
N PHE A 42 -4.51 -0.45 5.77
CA PHE A 42 -4.44 0.05 7.14
C PHE A 42 -3.47 -0.76 8.01
N LEU A 43 -3.41 -2.08 7.81
CA LEU A 43 -2.49 -2.96 8.53
C LEU A 43 -1.03 -2.65 8.16
N GLY A 44 -0.72 -2.49 6.87
CA GLY A 44 0.59 -2.05 6.37
C GLY A 44 0.97 -0.67 6.89
N MET A 45 0.05 0.29 6.88
CA MET A 45 0.26 1.61 7.47
C MET A 45 0.54 1.55 8.97
N SER A 46 -0.21 0.73 9.72
CA SER A 46 -0.04 0.59 11.16
C SER A 46 1.33 0.01 11.52
N PHE A 47 1.73 -1.08 10.85
CA PHE A 47 3.06 -1.67 11.03
C PHE A 47 4.18 -0.73 10.55
N GLY A 48 3.96 -0.09 9.40
CA GLY A 48 4.90 0.86 8.80
C GLY A 48 5.16 2.03 9.74
N GLN A 49 4.13 2.66 10.30
CA GLN A 49 4.29 3.77 11.25
C GLN A 49 4.99 3.34 12.56
N LEU A 50 4.68 2.14 13.07
CA LEU A 50 5.28 1.62 14.30
C LEU A 50 6.78 1.38 14.15
N LEU A 51 7.22 0.87 12.99
CA LEU A 51 8.64 0.61 12.70
C LEU A 51 9.38 1.87 12.22
N PHE A 52 8.80 2.64 11.29
CA PHE A 52 9.43 3.82 10.72
C PHE A 52 9.50 5.00 11.67
N GLY A 53 8.67 5.07 12.72
CA GLY A 53 8.75 6.12 13.74
C GLY A 53 10.12 6.12 14.46
N PRO A 54 10.43 5.07 15.26
CA PRO A 54 11.71 4.96 15.96
C PRO A 54 12.92 4.96 15.03
N TRP A 55 12.76 4.39 13.83
CA TRP A 55 13.83 4.30 12.84
C TRP A 55 14.14 5.66 12.18
N SER A 56 13.12 6.47 11.91
CA SER A 56 13.28 7.85 11.41
C SER A 56 14.03 8.72 12.42
N ASP A 57 13.75 8.54 13.71
CA ASP A 57 14.35 9.33 14.78
C ASP A 57 15.82 8.95 15.05
N SER A 58 16.19 7.68 14.84
CA SER A 58 17.56 7.18 15.07
C SER A 58 18.51 7.33 13.88
N VAL A 59 18.05 7.06 12.65
CA VAL A 59 18.90 7.07 11.43
C VAL A 59 18.91 8.44 10.74
N GLY A 60 17.96 9.29 11.08
CA GLY A 60 17.79 10.62 10.52
C GLY A 60 16.74 10.64 9.40
N ARG A 61 15.84 11.63 9.51
CA ARG A 61 14.63 11.81 8.69
C ARG A 61 14.82 11.66 7.17
N ARG A 62 15.93 12.15 6.62
CA ARG A 62 16.20 12.09 5.16
C ARG A 62 16.40 10.66 4.67
N LYS A 63 17.11 9.81 5.42
CA LYS A 63 17.37 8.41 5.03
C LYS A 63 16.09 7.59 5.11
N ALA A 64 15.33 7.72 6.20
CA ALA A 64 14.05 7.06 6.37
C ALA A 64 13.04 7.42 5.26
N MET A 65 13.03 8.67 4.79
CA MET A 65 12.22 9.09 3.64
C MET A 65 12.58 8.32 2.37
N PHE A 66 13.87 8.22 2.02
CA PHE A 66 14.30 7.48 0.83
C PHE A 66 13.98 5.99 0.92
N THR A 67 14.07 5.39 2.11
CA THR A 67 13.69 3.99 2.29
C THR A 67 12.19 3.78 2.10
N GLY A 68 11.35 4.69 2.64
CA GLY A 68 9.91 4.65 2.42
C GLY A 68 9.54 4.75 0.93
N TYR A 69 10.22 5.60 0.17
CA TYR A 69 10.04 5.66 -1.29
C TYR A 69 10.46 4.37 -1.99
N ALA A 70 11.56 3.74 -1.56
CA ALA A 70 12.00 2.47 -2.13
C ALA A 70 10.98 1.34 -1.88
N VAL A 71 10.44 1.25 -0.66
CA VAL A 71 9.39 0.27 -0.31
C VAL A 71 8.13 0.51 -1.15
N PHE A 72 7.66 1.76 -1.24
CA PHE A 72 6.50 2.11 -2.05
C PHE A 72 6.69 1.79 -3.53
N PHE A 73 7.89 2.02 -4.06
CA PHE A 73 8.21 1.70 -5.45
C PHE A 73 8.18 0.19 -5.71
N VAL A 74 8.69 -0.61 -4.77
CA VAL A 74 8.61 -2.08 -4.84
C VAL A 74 7.16 -2.55 -4.76
N GLY A 75 6.36 -2.02 -3.84
CA GLY A 75 4.93 -2.34 -3.72
C GLY A 75 4.16 -2.02 -5.01
N THR A 76 4.46 -0.88 -5.63
CA THR A 76 3.87 -0.47 -6.93
C THR A 76 4.21 -1.46 -8.04
N ILE A 77 5.48 -1.89 -8.14
CA ILE A 77 5.88 -2.89 -9.14
C ILE A 77 5.19 -4.24 -8.87
N MET A 78 5.13 -4.68 -7.61
CA MET A 78 4.42 -5.92 -7.26
C MET A 78 2.93 -5.85 -7.61
N SER A 79 2.30 -4.69 -7.40
CA SER A 79 0.89 -4.48 -7.77
C SER A 79 0.67 -4.52 -9.29
N LEU A 80 1.68 -4.21 -10.10
CA LEU A 80 1.59 -4.27 -11.57
C LEU A 80 1.59 -5.70 -12.10
N TYR A 81 2.24 -6.63 -11.39
CA TYR A 81 2.29 -8.05 -11.74
C TYR A 81 1.27 -8.91 -10.98
N ALA A 82 0.49 -8.32 -10.07
CA ALA A 82 -0.46 -9.05 -9.24
C ALA A 82 -1.55 -9.69 -10.12
N THR A 83 -1.59 -11.03 -10.12
CA THR A 83 -2.54 -11.82 -10.90
C THR A 83 -3.65 -12.42 -10.03
N ASP A 84 -3.41 -12.52 -8.72
CA ASP A 84 -4.32 -13.09 -7.72
C ASP A 84 -4.60 -12.11 -6.57
N LEU A 85 -5.74 -12.29 -5.89
CA LEU A 85 -6.15 -11.44 -4.78
C LEU A 85 -5.09 -11.43 -3.67
N ASN A 86 -4.49 -12.58 -3.35
CA ASN A 86 -3.44 -12.67 -2.33
C ASN A 86 -2.19 -11.87 -2.68
N GLN A 87 -1.75 -11.88 -3.94
CA GLN A 87 -0.60 -11.07 -4.38
C GLN A 87 -0.94 -9.58 -4.31
N MET A 88 -2.17 -9.23 -4.66
CA MET A 88 -2.65 -7.86 -4.56
C MET A 88 -2.67 -7.37 -3.11
N LEU A 89 -3.16 -8.18 -2.17
CA LEU A 89 -3.15 -7.87 -0.73
C LEU A 89 -1.72 -7.65 -0.20
N VAL A 90 -0.77 -8.52 -0.59
CA VAL A 90 0.63 -8.36 -0.19
C VAL A 90 1.25 -7.10 -0.78
N SER A 91 0.96 -6.79 -2.05
CA SER A 91 1.46 -5.57 -2.69
C SER A 91 0.92 -4.28 -2.06
N ARG A 92 -0.30 -4.31 -1.50
CA ARG A 92 -0.95 -3.17 -0.84
C ARG A 92 -0.51 -2.95 0.61
N LEU A 93 0.08 -3.98 1.21
CA LEU A 93 0.68 -3.90 2.54
C LEU A 93 2.05 -3.19 2.53
N LEU A 94 2.73 -3.18 1.37
CA LEU A 94 4.02 -2.52 1.14
C LEU A 94 3.83 -1.08 0.63
#